data_AF-A0A962AT14-F1
#
_entry.id   AF-A0A962AT14-F1
#
_cell.length_a   1.000
_cell.length_b   1.000
_cell.length_c   1.000
_cell.angle_alpha   90.00
_cell.angle_beta   90.00
_cell.angle_gamma   90.00
#
_symmetry.space_group_name_H-M   'P 1'
#
loop_
_entity.id
_entity.type
_entity.pdbx_description
1 polymer ?
#
loop_
_entity_poly.entity_id
_entity_poly.type
_entity_poly.pdbx_seq_one_letter_code
_entity_poly.pdbx_strand_id
1 'polypeptide(L)' 'PTRKHHAVIDFVTPDEFKAYETVAYAKGFLLVAATPLTRSSHHAGDDFRKLQERRKS' A
#
# COMPACT_ATOMS: atom_id res chain seq x y z
N PRO A 1 11.13 -9.45 14.53
CA PRO A 1 11.56 -8.19 15.18
C PRO A 1 12.01 -8.41 16.65
N THR A 2 12.97 -7.62 17.12
CA THR A 2 13.53 -7.63 18.48
C THR A 2 13.95 -6.22 18.86
N ARG A 3 14.35 -5.97 20.13
CA ARG A 3 14.89 -4.67 20.56
C ARG A 3 16.16 -4.22 19.83
N LYS A 4 16.85 -5.13 19.11
CA LYS A 4 18.03 -4.82 18.27
C LYS A 4 17.65 -4.39 16.84
N HIS A 5 16.39 -4.50 16.44
CA HIS A 5 15.93 -4.01 15.14
C HIS A 5 15.76 -2.48 15.19
N HIS A 6 15.61 -1.87 14.02
CA HIS A 6 15.33 -0.44 13.91
C HIS A 6 14.10 -0.06 14.73
N ALA A 7 14.19 1.06 15.45
CA ALA A 7 13.09 1.56 16.26
C ALA A 7 11.92 2.00 15.39
N VAL A 8 10.70 1.84 15.89
CA VAL A 8 9.52 2.48 15.27
C VAL A 8 9.57 3.95 15.66
N ILE A 9 9.65 4.83 14.66
CA ILE A 9 9.75 6.27 14.88
C ILE A 9 8.35 6.86 15.04
N ASP A 10 7.39 6.41 14.22
CA ASP A 10 6.00 6.86 14.25
C ASP A 10 5.03 5.72 13.91
N PHE A 11 3.79 5.84 14.41
CA PHE A 11 2.66 5.01 14.02
C PHE A 11 1.70 5.82 13.14
N VAL A 12 1.87 5.69 11.83
CA VAL A 12 1.08 6.39 10.83
C VAL A 12 -0.41 6.01 10.95
N THR A 13 -1.27 7.02 10.98
CA THR A 13 -2.72 6.87 11.11
C THR A 13 -3.37 6.37 9.81
N PRO A 14 -4.57 5.77 9.87
CA PRO A 14 -5.30 5.37 8.67
C PRO A 14 -5.53 6.51 7.66
N ASP A 15 -5.75 7.74 8.14
CA ASP A 15 -5.97 8.91 7.27
C ASP A 15 -4.69 9.34 6.53
N GLU A 16 -3.53 9.23 7.18
CA GLU A 16 -2.25 9.48 6.51
C GLU A 16 -1.94 8.41 5.45
N PHE A 17 -2.27 7.14 5.72
CA PHE A 17 -2.21 6.10 4.68
C PHE A 17 -3.13 6.42 3.49
N LYS A 18 -4.32 6.98 3.74
CA LYS A 18 -5.22 7.44 2.68
C LYS A 18 -4.60 8.55 1.85
N ALA A 19 -3.91 9.50 2.49
CA ALA A 19 -3.18 10.54 1.78
C ALA A 19 -2.07 9.96 0.88
N TYR A 20 -1.32 8.96 1.36
CA TYR A 20 -0.31 8.27 0.54
C TYR A 20 -0.92 7.56 -0.66
N GLU A 21 -2.08 6.92 -0.47
CA GLU A 21 -2.84 6.29 -1.56
C GLU A 21 -3.21 7.31 -2.64
N THR A 22 -3.76 8.46 -2.24
CA THR A 22 -4.11 9.55 -3.15
C THR A 22 -2.90 10.06 -3.92
N VAL A 23 -1.76 10.28 -3.25
CA VAL A 23 -0.51 10.72 -3.89
C VAL A 23 -0.01 9.67 -4.88
N ALA A 24 -0.07 8.38 -4.56
CA ALA A 24 0.36 7.31 -5.45
C ALA A 24 -0.54 7.21 -6.70
N TYR A 25 -1.85 7.31 -6.56
CA TYR A 25 -2.74 7.38 -7.72
C TYR A 25 -2.48 8.62 -8.57
N ALA A 26 -2.24 9.78 -7.97
CA ALA A 26 -1.87 11.00 -8.69
C ALA A 26 -0.53 10.85 -9.46
N LYS A 27 0.36 9.98 -9.00
CA LYS A 27 1.62 9.62 -9.68
C LYS A 27 1.43 8.60 -10.81
N GLY A 28 0.21 8.12 -11.07
CA GLY A 28 -0.10 7.23 -12.18
C GLY A 28 0.02 5.73 -11.86
N PHE A 29 0.16 5.35 -10.58
CA PHE A 29 0.06 3.93 -10.23
C PHE A 29 -1.37 3.43 -10.49
N LEU A 30 -1.49 2.32 -11.21
CA LEU A 30 -2.79 1.77 -11.59
C LEU A 30 -3.52 1.08 -10.43
N LEU A 31 -2.81 0.66 -9.39
CA LEU A 31 -3.35 0.05 -8.18
C LEU A 31 -2.42 0.31 -7.00
N VAL A 32 -3.00 0.61 -5.83
CA VAL A 32 -2.27 0.93 -4.61
C VAL A 32 -2.96 0.25 -3.43
N ALA A 33 -2.16 -0.35 -2.53
CA ALA A 33 -2.62 -0.83 -1.24
C ALA A 33 -1.86 -0.08 -0.13
N ALA A 34 -2.55 0.76 0.63
CA ALA A 34 -1.95 1.60 1.67
C ALA A 34 -2.76 1.50 2.97
N THR A 35 -2.35 0.57 3.84
CA THR A 35 -2.94 0.40 5.18
C THR A 35 -1.84 0.03 6.18
N PRO A 36 -2.04 0.21 7.50
CA PRO A 36 -1.03 -0.14 8.51
C PRO A 36 -0.58 -1.61 8.47
N LEU A 37 -1.44 -2.52 8.01
CA LEU A 37 -1.18 -3.96 7.98
C LEU A 37 -0.86 -4.49 6.59
N THR A 38 -0.79 -3.64 5.57
CA THR A 38 -0.38 -4.06 4.22
C THR A 38 0.98 -4.75 4.29
N ARG A 39 1.09 -5.89 3.60
CA ARG A 39 2.32 -6.65 3.38
C ARG A 39 2.38 -7.00 1.90
N SER A 40 3.57 -7.20 1.35
CA SER A 40 3.77 -7.36 -0.10
C SER A 40 2.97 -8.51 -0.73
N SER A 41 2.75 -9.61 -0.01
CA SER A 41 1.98 -10.76 -0.51
C SER A 41 0.50 -10.73 -0.17
N HIS A 42 0.06 -9.82 0.70
CA HIS A 42 -1.33 -9.77 1.15
C HIS A 42 -2.22 -9.29 0.00
N HIS A 43 -3.24 -10.09 -0.35
CA HIS A 43 -4.12 -9.88 -1.51
C HIS A 43 -3.44 -9.79 -2.88
N ALA A 44 -2.15 -10.11 -3.00
CA ALA A 44 -1.37 -9.92 -4.24
C ALA A 44 -1.99 -10.59 -5.48
N GLY A 45 -2.64 -11.76 -5.32
CA GLY A 45 -3.33 -12.43 -6.43
C GLY A 45 -4.56 -11.67 -6.94
N ASP A 46 -5.44 -11.23 -6.03
CA ASP A 46 -6.64 -10.47 -6.42
C ASP A 46 -6.28 -9.07 -6.90
N ASP A 47 -5.28 -8.44 -6.29
CA ASP A 47 -4.76 -7.15 -6.69
C ASP A 47 -4.11 -7.22 -8.08
N PHE A 48 -3.38 -8.29 -8.38
CA PHE A 48 -2.85 -8.49 -9.72
C PHE A 48 -3.97 -8.62 -10.78
N ARG A 49 -5.07 -9.32 -10.46
CA ARG A 49 -6.23 -9.42 -11.36
C ARG A 49 -6.85 -8.04 -11.63
N LYS A 50 -7.10 -7.24 -10.59
CA LYS A 50 -7.61 -5.86 -10.72
C LYS A 50 -6.66 -4.97 -11.52
N LEU A 51 -5.35 -5.10 -11.31
CA LEU A 51 -4.33 -4.37 -12.05
C LEU A 51 -4.38 -4.71 -13.55
N GLN A 52 -4.52 -5.99 -13.90
CA GLN A 52 -4.67 -6.41 -15.29
C GLN A 52 -5.94 -5.84 -15.94
N GLU A 53 -7.05 -5.80 -15.21
CA GLU A 53 -8.31 -5.19 -15.68
C GLU A 53 -8.14 -3.68 -15.95
N ARG A 54 -7.56 -2.94 -14.99
CA ARG A 54 -7.30 -1.49 -15.12
C ARG A 54 -6.32 -1.13 -16.24
N ARG A 55 -5.46 -2.06 -16.65
CA ARG A 55 -4.51 -1.85 -17.76
C ARG A 55 -5.14 -2.07 -19.14
N LYS A 56 -6.28 -2.78 -19.20
CA LYS A 56 -6.97 -3.10 -20.46
C LYS A 56 -8.00 -2.04 -20.86
N SER A 57 -8.43 -1.17 -19.93
CA SER A 57 -9.31 -0.02 -20.15
C SER A 57 -8.52 1.20 -20.61
#